data_AF-Q7P3I6-F1
#
_entry.id   AF-Q7P3I6-F1
#
_cell.length_a   1.000
_cell.length_b   1.000
_cell.length_c   1.000
_cell.angle_alpha   90.00
_cell.angle_beta   90.00
_cell.angle_gamma   90.00
#
_symmetry.space_group_name_H-M   'P 1'
#
loop_
_entity.id
_entity.type
_entity.pdbx_description
1 polymer ?
#
loop_
_entity_poly.entity_id
_entity_poly.type
_entity_poly.pdbx_seq_one_letter_code
_entity_poly.pdbx_strand_id
1 'polypeptide(L)'
;MWCYMCCSGVAAALTFLHGGSYEMVCDAITNILGNLSGVICDGAKASCAMKISSGIYSAFDATMLALHKDVLKSGDGIVGVDIEETIRNVGELAQSGMKGTDETILGIMTK
;
A
#
# COMPACT_ATOMS: atom_id res chain seq x y z
N MET A 1 -1.81 3.57 10.71
CA MET A 1 -1.73 3.48 9.24
C MET A 1 -0.45 2.74 8.81
N TRP A 2 -0.14 1.61 9.46
CA TRP A 2 1.15 0.91 9.27
C TRP A 2 1.01 -0.41 8.49
N CYS A 3 -0.21 -0.86 8.21
CA CYS A 3 -0.45 -2.17 7.60
C CYS A 3 0.02 -2.27 6.15
N TYR A 4 -0.16 -1.22 5.33
CA TYR A 4 0.27 -1.27 3.94
C TYR A 4 1.80 -1.29 3.79
N MET A 5 2.56 -0.65 4.71
CA MET A 5 4.03 -0.73 4.73
C MET A 5 4.53 -2.16 4.95
N CYS A 6 3.90 -2.90 5.88
CA CYS A 6 4.21 -4.31 6.07
C CYS A 6 3.90 -5.12 4.80
N CYS A 7 2.78 -4.83 4.13
CA CYS A 7 2.39 -5.51 2.90
C CYS A 7 3.35 -5.21 1.74
N SER A 8 3.86 -3.98 1.63
CA SER A 8 4.92 -3.62 0.68
C SER A 8 6.20 -4.43 0.88
N GLY A 9 6.63 -4.60 2.13
CA GLY A 9 7.78 -5.46 2.45
C GLY A 9 7.55 -6.92 2.08
N VAL A 10 6.33 -7.44 2.31
CA VAL A 10 5.95 -8.80 1.91
C VAL A 10 5.96 -8.95 0.39
N ALA A 11 5.35 -8.01 -0.36
CA ALA A 11 5.35 -8.05 -1.83
C ALA A 11 6.77 -8.02 -2.40
N ALA A 12 7.63 -7.16 -1.85
CA ALA A 12 9.04 -7.08 -2.25
C ALA A 12 9.77 -8.42 -1.99
N ALA A 13 9.60 -8.99 -0.79
CA ALA A 13 10.23 -10.25 -0.41
C ALA A 13 9.74 -11.42 -1.28
N LEU A 14 8.41 -11.50 -1.53
CA LEU A 14 7.83 -12.54 -2.38
C LEU A 14 8.35 -12.43 -3.81
N THR A 15 8.40 -11.21 -4.36
CA THR A 15 8.90 -10.98 -5.73
C THR A 15 10.37 -11.37 -5.85
N PHE A 16 11.19 -11.00 -4.87
CA PHE A 16 12.60 -11.37 -4.82
C PHE A 16 12.81 -12.89 -4.72
N LEU A 17 12.05 -13.57 -3.85
CA LEU A 17 12.13 -15.02 -3.68
C LEU A 17 11.71 -15.79 -4.94
N HIS A 18 10.84 -15.22 -5.77
CA HIS A 18 10.44 -15.80 -7.06
C HIS A 18 11.43 -15.49 -8.21
N GLY A 19 12.61 -14.93 -7.91
CA GLY A 19 13.62 -14.59 -8.91
C GLY A 19 13.31 -13.33 -9.70
N GLY A 20 12.44 -12.46 -9.18
CA GLY A 20 12.16 -11.16 -9.76
C GLY A 20 13.39 -10.26 -9.78
N SER A 21 13.46 -9.39 -10.80
CA SER A 21 14.47 -8.34 -10.90
C SER A 21 14.22 -7.22 -9.88
N TYR A 22 15.19 -6.32 -9.70
CA TYR A 22 15.02 -5.13 -8.87
C TYR A 22 13.83 -4.29 -9.34
N GLU A 23 13.69 -4.13 -10.65
CA GLU A 23 12.59 -3.41 -11.28
C GLU A 23 11.24 -4.06 -10.94
N MET A 24 11.14 -5.39 -11.02
CA MET A 24 9.91 -6.09 -10.62
C MET A 24 9.60 -5.93 -9.13
N VAL A 25 10.61 -5.88 -8.27
CA VAL A 25 10.41 -5.59 -6.84
C VAL A 25 9.85 -4.18 -6.66
N CYS A 26 10.38 -3.20 -7.38
CA CYS A 26 9.85 -1.83 -7.37
C CYS A 26 8.41 -1.76 -7.91
N ASP A 27 8.10 -2.51 -8.97
CA ASP A 27 6.76 -2.61 -9.54
C ASP A 27 5.77 -3.22 -8.55
N ALA A 28 6.17 -4.29 -7.83
CA ALA A 28 5.34 -4.92 -6.81
C ALA A 28 5.02 -3.96 -5.65
N ILE A 29 6.01 -3.16 -5.22
CA ILE A 29 5.81 -2.12 -4.21
C ILE A 29 4.91 -0.99 -4.76
N THR A 30 5.05 -0.61 -6.03
CA THR A 30 4.20 0.42 -6.64
C THR A 30 2.74 -0.04 -6.67
N ASN A 31 2.50 -1.29 -7.09
CA ASN A 31 1.18 -1.92 -7.13
C ASN A 31 0.51 -1.96 -5.74
N ILE A 32 1.24 -2.35 -4.70
CA ILE A 32 0.66 -2.47 -3.36
C ILE A 32 0.42 -1.12 -2.70
N LEU A 33 1.26 -0.11 -2.98
CA LEU A 33 1.04 1.26 -2.52
C LEU A 33 -0.17 1.89 -3.21
N GLY A 34 -0.32 1.70 -4.53
CA GLY A 34 -1.50 2.16 -5.27
C GLY A 34 -2.79 1.52 -4.78
N ASN A 35 -2.75 0.22 -4.42
CA ASN A 35 -3.93 -0.52 -3.97
C ASN A 35 -4.34 -0.19 -2.51
N LEU A 36 -3.38 -0.20 -1.56
CA LEU A 36 -3.69 -0.17 -0.12
C LEU A 36 -3.45 1.18 0.58
N SER A 37 -2.97 2.20 -0.11
CA SER A 37 -2.73 3.53 0.46
C SER A 37 -3.96 4.16 1.13
N GLY A 38 -5.17 3.79 0.68
CA GLY A 38 -6.44 4.26 1.25
C GLY A 38 -6.94 3.48 2.47
N VAL A 39 -6.21 2.48 2.97
CA VAL A 39 -6.67 1.68 4.12
C VAL A 39 -6.66 2.53 5.40
N ILE A 40 -7.86 2.78 5.91
CA ILE A 40 -8.10 3.58 7.11
C ILE A 40 -7.66 2.85 8.38
N CYS A 41 -7.04 3.57 9.30
CA CYS A 41 -6.68 3.08 10.63
C CYS A 41 -7.75 3.47 11.65
N ASP A 42 -8.26 2.50 12.42
CA ASP A 42 -9.28 2.69 13.47
C ASP A 42 -8.77 2.25 14.86
N GLY A 43 -7.45 2.12 14.99
CA GLY A 43 -6.74 1.68 16.19
C GLY A 43 -6.37 0.20 16.19
N ALA A 44 -5.69 -0.25 17.25
CA ALA A 44 -5.22 -1.62 17.42
C ALA A 44 -6.35 -2.59 17.83
N LYS A 45 -7.36 -2.73 16.96
CA LYS A 45 -8.52 -3.60 17.16
C LYS A 45 -8.41 -4.86 16.30
N ALA A 46 -9.38 -5.78 16.43
CA ALA A 46 -9.45 -6.97 15.58
C ALA A 46 -9.49 -6.63 14.07
N SER A 47 -10.04 -5.47 13.71
CA SER A 47 -10.00 -4.91 12.36
C SER A 47 -8.57 -4.72 11.82
N CYS A 48 -7.57 -4.49 12.68
CA CYS A 48 -6.17 -4.37 12.29
C CYS A 48 -5.63 -5.71 11.76
N ALA A 49 -5.90 -6.82 12.46
CA ALA A 49 -5.52 -8.16 12.01
C ALA A 49 -6.21 -8.53 10.69
N MET A 50 -7.49 -8.18 10.55
CA MET A 50 -8.24 -8.41 9.31
C MET A 50 -7.64 -7.62 8.14
N LYS A 51 -7.29 -6.35 8.35
CA LYS A 51 -6.65 -5.50 7.31
C LYS A 51 -5.27 -6.02 6.91
N ILE A 52 -4.49 -6.56 7.86
CA ILE A 52 -3.22 -7.23 7.55
C ILE A 52 -3.47 -8.47 6.70
N SER A 53 -4.45 -9.30 7.06
CA SER A 53 -4.80 -10.49 6.28
C SER A 53 -5.19 -10.12 4.84
N SER A 54 -6.12 -9.18 4.65
CA SER A 54 -6.49 -8.68 3.31
C SER A 54 -5.31 -8.07 2.56
N GLY A 55 -4.43 -7.36 3.28
CA GLY A 55 -3.24 -6.75 2.71
C GLY A 55 -2.20 -7.78 2.24
N ILE A 56 -2.06 -8.91 2.92
CA ILE A 56 -1.19 -10.02 2.49
C ILE A 56 -1.69 -10.63 1.17
N TYR A 57 -3.00 -10.85 1.03
CA TYR A 57 -3.56 -11.31 -0.25
C TYR A 57 -3.28 -10.31 -1.38
N SER A 58 -3.48 -9.02 -1.09
CA SER A 58 -3.17 -7.95 -2.06
C SER A 58 -1.68 -7.90 -2.41
N ALA A 59 -0.78 -8.20 -1.45
CA ALA A 59 0.66 -8.26 -1.68
C ALA A 59 1.05 -9.44 -2.58
N PHE A 60 0.35 -10.57 -2.46
CA PHE A 60 0.50 -11.70 -3.37
C PHE A 60 0.06 -11.33 -4.78
N ASP A 61 -1.11 -10.69 -4.94
CA ASP A 61 -1.61 -10.22 -6.23
C ASP A 61 -0.64 -9.21 -6.87
N ALA A 62 -0.16 -8.23 -6.09
CA ALA A 62 0.82 -7.25 -6.53
C ALA A 62 2.14 -7.89 -7.00
N THR A 63 2.59 -8.95 -6.31
CA THR A 63 3.77 -9.73 -6.70
C THR A 63 3.54 -10.46 -8.02
N MET A 64 2.39 -11.13 -8.18
CA MET A 64 2.07 -11.84 -9.42
C MET A 64 1.97 -10.90 -10.62
N LEU A 65 1.34 -9.74 -10.45
CA LEU A 65 1.27 -8.69 -11.47
C LEU A 65 2.67 -8.21 -11.87
N ALA A 66 3.52 -7.89 -10.90
CA ALA A 66 4.88 -7.43 -11.16
C ALA A 66 5.75 -8.49 -11.88
N LEU A 67 5.65 -9.76 -11.49
CA LEU A 67 6.32 -10.86 -12.19
C LEU A 67 5.85 -11.00 -13.65
N HIS A 68 4.59 -10.65 -13.92
CA HIS A 68 4.01 -10.60 -15.26
C HIS A 68 4.28 -9.29 -16.01
N LYS A 69 5.10 -8.40 -15.43
CA LYS A 69 5.42 -7.06 -15.96
C LYS A 69 4.20 -6.15 -16.10
N ASP A 70 3.25 -6.30 -15.19
CA ASP A 70 2.08 -5.44 -15.06
C ASP A 70 2.21 -4.57 -13.81
N VAL A 71 2.09 -3.26 -14.01
CA VAL A 71 2.31 -2.25 -12.98
C VAL A 71 1.37 -1.07 -13.20
N LEU A 72 0.82 -0.55 -12.11
CA LEU A 72 0.10 0.72 -12.09
C LEU A 72 0.99 1.84 -12.62
N LYS A 73 0.41 2.74 -13.43
CA LYS A 73 1.17 3.78 -14.11
C LYS A 73 0.89 5.15 -13.51
N SER A 74 1.77 6.10 -13.83
CA SER A 74 1.54 7.50 -13.48
C SER A 74 0.18 7.97 -14.00
N GLY A 75 -0.65 8.50 -13.09
CA GLY A 75 -2.04 8.89 -13.38
C GLY A 75 -3.09 7.94 -12.79
N ASP A 76 -2.70 6.75 -12.36
CA ASP A 76 -3.55 5.85 -11.58
C ASP A 76 -3.58 6.30 -10.11
N GLY A 77 -4.47 7.26 -9.82
CA GLY A 77 -4.65 7.80 -8.47
C GLY A 77 -3.42 8.55 -7.97
N ILE A 78 -2.76 8.01 -6.93
CA ILE A 78 -1.58 8.64 -6.30
C ILE A 78 -0.24 8.06 -6.78
N VAL A 79 -0.26 7.15 -7.76
CA VAL A 79 0.95 6.54 -8.32
C VAL A 79 1.72 7.57 -9.15
N GLY A 80 3.00 7.72 -8.84
CA GLY A 80 3.93 8.63 -9.51
C GLY A 80 4.57 8.02 -10.77
N VAL A 81 5.51 8.72 -11.37
CA VAL A 81 6.29 8.23 -12.52
C VAL A 81 7.30 7.15 -12.12
N ASP A 82 7.70 7.14 -10.86
CA ASP A 82 8.57 6.14 -10.27
C ASP A 82 8.12 5.78 -8.84
N ILE A 83 8.78 4.76 -8.28
CA ILE A 83 8.49 4.28 -6.92
C ILE A 83 8.74 5.35 -5.86
N GLU A 84 9.76 6.18 -6.02
CA GLU A 84 10.14 7.21 -5.06
C GLU A 84 9.09 8.33 -5.01
N GLU A 85 8.58 8.75 -6.16
CA GLU A 85 7.48 9.68 -6.27
C GLU A 85 6.19 9.09 -5.70
N THR A 86 5.91 7.82 -5.98
CA THR A 86 4.76 7.12 -5.37
C THR A 86 4.85 7.10 -3.84
N ILE A 87 6.03 6.79 -3.28
CA ILE A 87 6.27 6.84 -1.84
C ILE A 87 6.11 8.25 -1.29
N ARG A 88 6.59 9.28 -1.98
CA ARG A 88 6.40 10.70 -1.59
C ARG A 88 4.92 11.07 -1.57
N ASN A 89 4.16 10.70 -2.60
CA ASN A 89 2.73 10.98 -2.69
C ASN A 89 1.94 10.30 -1.56
N VAL A 90 2.28 9.04 -1.26
CA VAL A 90 1.72 8.31 -0.10
C VAL A 90 2.08 9.01 1.21
N GLY A 91 3.34 9.48 1.34
CA GLY A 91 3.81 10.23 2.49
C GLY A 91 3.05 11.54 2.69
N GLU A 92 2.81 12.30 1.62
CA GLU A 92 2.04 13.54 1.65
C GLU A 92 0.57 13.29 2.02
N LEU A 93 -0.06 12.26 1.44
CA LEU A 93 -1.40 11.83 1.80
C LEU A 93 -1.48 11.48 3.29
N ALA A 94 -0.51 10.72 3.80
CA ALA A 94 -0.48 10.30 5.20
C ALA A 94 -0.24 11.46 6.17
N GLN A 95 0.62 12.42 5.83
CA GLN A 95 0.96 13.54 6.70
C GLN A 95 -0.06 14.67 6.68
N SER A 96 -0.56 15.02 5.49
CA SER A 96 -1.42 16.19 5.30
C SER A 96 -2.87 15.77 5.05
N GLY A 97 -3.10 14.85 4.11
CA GLY A 97 -4.46 14.45 3.72
C GLY A 97 -5.23 13.75 4.84
N MET A 98 -4.55 12.94 5.64
CA MET A 98 -5.20 12.14 6.66
C MET A 98 -5.54 12.89 7.95
N LYS A 99 -5.09 14.14 8.14
CA LYS A 99 -5.44 14.92 9.34
C LYS A 99 -6.95 15.13 9.48
N GLY A 100 -7.60 15.63 8.43
CA GLY A 100 -9.06 15.83 8.44
C GLY A 100 -9.84 14.51 8.40
N THR A 101 -9.29 13.49 7.74
CA THR A 101 -9.86 12.14 7.74
C THR A 101 -9.88 11.56 9.15
N ASP A 102 -8.80 11.72 9.92
CA ASP A 102 -8.68 11.23 11.29
C ASP A 102 -9.71 11.89 12.22
N GLU A 103 -9.92 13.21 12.11
CA GLU A 103 -10.99 13.92 12.83
C GLU A 103 -12.37 13.35 12.52
N THR A 104 -12.64 13.06 11.24
CA THR A 104 -13.91 12.46 10.80
C THR A 104 -14.08 11.05 11.36
N ILE A 105 -13.03 10.24 11.32
CA ILE A 105 -13.01 8.88 11.87
C ILE A 105 -13.28 8.91 13.37
N LEU A 106 -12.62 9.80 14.12
CA LEU A 106 -12.84 9.98 15.55
C LEU A 106 -14.29 10.38 15.86
N GLY A 107 -14.88 11.27 15.05
CA GLY A 107 -16.29 11.64 15.16
C GLY A 107 -17.26 10.49 14.87
N ILE A 108 -16.88 9.52 14.04
CA ILE A 108 -17.67 8.29 13.81
C ILE A 108 -17.51 7.32 14.97
N MET A 109 -16.28 7.15 15.47
CA MET A 109 -15.95 6.19 16.54
C MET A 109 -16.53 6.55 17.90
N THR A 110 -16.83 7.83 18.13
CA THR A 110 -17.29 8.36 19.43
C THR A 110 -18.77 8.76 19.44
N LYS A 111 -19.51 8.46 18.36
CA LYS A 111 -20.97 8.49 18.36
C LYS A 111 -21.55 7.35 19.18
#